data_AF-A0AA47MYG0-F1
#
_entry.id   AF-A0AA47MYG0-F1
#
_cell.length_a   1.000
_cell.length_b   1.000
_cell.length_c   1.000
_cell.angle_alpha   90.00
_cell.angle_beta   90.00
_cell.angle_gamma   90.00
#
_symmetry.space_group_name_H-M   'P 1'
#
loop_
_entity.id
_entity.type
_entity.pdbx_description
1 polymer ?
#
loop_
_entity_poly.entity_id
_entity_poly.type
_entity_poly.pdbx_seq_one_letter_code
_entity_poly.pdbx_strand_id
1 'polypeptide(L)'
;MTELARPRAEAEETEEEYDSFMTSSTLTLDLLADMTPAAQRAEPRPPPHSQPITIPPVRVQSDEGRSSSLSTIPNPFPELCIPAQPPVLIGSGPPLASDKHMIKVFGEDSFNCLWVSRVATAKEVSHLLMNTADCSEQENWALFEFHSTHGLERCLEDHEVILQVQNSWSIKQTNAKLLFRKNYAKYAFFRTPALFFPEAMIAVDSVDASHGMKSSELIQILLESGSCPEIQGFLQVKDPTRWAWKRVYFVLRRSGFYSSTEPHHLQCIADLAELGVFQVVNGRMLYGSPSDYTFCIKHDRDPVDTRNLKVLCAETEEARTCWTSAFRLFKYGKQLHSNFQFSKSAAQWSKDRAESRLNGQTLSSSFFPLGNTKPVCLMCSETVALIKSANVKRHYETKHKVFHQTYPLMSELRSQKISSLRAQYEQSTRILTHSLTAQQRANERSLRVTWILGQHKKPFTDGGVAKECMSAAAETLLEGKQKEELCDKIKQTPMSASSATKKSEMLTQDVLAQLDEAIHKHVLAVDESTDVSDNAQLLVYVRFFNQEKKEFCEDVLGVTPLETSTRGEDIYLAIREMLTKRGIEP
;
A
#
# COMPACT_ATOMS: atom_id res chain seq x y z
N MET A 1 -50.65 29.47 21.07
CA MET A 1 -51.45 30.24 22.04
C MET A 1 -51.61 29.36 23.27
N THR A 2 -51.07 29.70 24.45
CA THR A 2 -50.27 30.88 24.82
C THR A 2 -49.23 30.51 25.88
N GLU A 3 -48.27 31.40 26.10
CA GLU A 3 -46.97 31.20 26.78
C GLU A 3 -46.99 31.60 28.28
N LEU A 4 -45.81 31.51 28.94
CA LEU A 4 -45.42 31.99 30.29
C LEU A 4 -45.89 31.09 31.48
N ALA A 5 -45.17 30.96 32.61
CA ALA A 5 -43.91 31.60 33.07
C ALA A 5 -43.02 30.66 33.95
N ARG A 6 -41.88 31.19 34.41
CA ARG A 6 -41.04 30.74 35.57
C ARG A 6 -40.93 31.93 36.55
N PRO A 7 -40.75 31.73 37.88
CA PRO A 7 -39.40 31.63 38.52
C PRO A 7 -39.28 30.42 39.48
N ARG A 8 -38.08 29.88 39.84
CA ARG A 8 -37.00 30.37 40.74
C ARG A 8 -37.46 30.45 42.22
N ALA A 9 -36.74 29.96 43.23
CA ALA A 9 -35.29 29.69 43.33
C ALA A 9 -34.87 28.58 44.33
N GLU A 10 -33.56 28.28 44.31
CA GLU A 10 -32.67 27.84 45.42
C GLU A 10 -32.99 26.62 46.32
N ALA A 11 -32.15 25.59 46.19
CA ALA A 11 -31.58 24.81 47.30
C ALA A 11 -30.15 24.35 46.89
N GLU A 12 -29.21 24.34 47.82
CA GLU A 12 -27.82 23.90 47.60
C GLU A 12 -27.63 22.47 48.14
N GLU A 13 -26.97 21.59 47.37
CA GLU A 13 -26.29 20.40 47.90
C GLU A 13 -24.94 20.25 47.18
N THR A 14 -23.95 19.70 47.89
CA THR A 14 -22.51 19.83 47.57
C THR A 14 -21.95 18.62 46.81
N GLU A 15 -21.04 18.88 45.88
CA GLU A 15 -20.18 17.84 45.28
C GLU A 15 -19.06 17.44 46.27
N GLU A 16 -18.86 16.14 46.47
CA GLU A 16 -17.64 15.57 47.06
C GLU A 16 -16.94 14.68 46.01
N GLU A 17 -15.66 14.94 45.77
CA GLU A 17 -14.81 14.09 44.93
C GLU A 17 -14.46 12.79 45.65
N TYR A 18 -14.39 11.67 44.91
CA TYR A 18 -13.61 10.51 45.33
C TYR A 18 -12.81 9.92 44.16
N ASP A 19 -11.50 10.17 44.19
CA ASP A 19 -10.53 9.59 43.27
C ASP A 19 -10.26 8.12 43.62
N SER A 20 -9.97 7.28 42.61
CA SER A 20 -9.62 5.88 42.83
C SER A 20 -8.71 5.32 41.73
N PHE A 21 -7.51 4.91 42.14
CA PHE A 21 -6.43 4.48 41.25
C PHE A 21 -6.70 3.08 40.68
N MET A 22 -6.75 2.96 39.35
CA MET A 22 -6.57 1.68 38.64
C MET A 22 -5.16 1.60 38.05
N THR A 23 -4.29 0.80 38.68
CA THR A 23 -2.88 0.65 38.30
C THR A 23 -2.69 -0.40 37.19
N SER A 24 -2.66 0.06 35.94
CA SER A 24 -2.37 -0.80 34.79
C SER A 24 -0.91 -1.28 34.80
N SER A 25 -0.71 -2.59 34.91
CA SER A 25 0.63 -3.21 34.91
C SER A 25 1.15 -3.38 33.48
N THR A 26 1.85 -2.36 32.98
CA THR A 26 2.52 -2.41 31.66
C THR A 26 3.90 -3.07 31.78
N LEU A 27 4.05 -4.28 31.25
CA LEU A 27 5.35 -4.97 31.20
C LEU A 27 6.12 -4.64 29.92
N THR A 28 7.08 -3.72 30.06
CA THR A 28 8.15 -3.53 29.06
C THR A 28 9.28 -4.53 29.35
N LEU A 29 9.79 -5.17 28.30
CA LEU A 29 10.75 -6.27 28.41
C LEU A 29 12.13 -5.79 27.95
N ASP A 30 13.06 -5.65 28.89
CA ASP A 30 14.44 -5.22 28.65
C ASP A 30 15.42 -6.11 29.45
N LEU A 31 16.66 -6.26 28.98
CA LEU A 31 17.58 -7.29 29.47
C LEU A 31 18.34 -6.89 30.74
N LEU A 32 18.60 -7.84 31.65
CA LEU A 32 19.97 -8.23 32.06
C LEU A 32 20.05 -9.47 32.98
N ALA A 33 21.26 -10.01 33.06
CA ALA A 33 21.66 -11.35 33.53
C ALA A 33 21.51 -11.69 35.02
N ASP A 34 21.53 -13.01 35.28
CA ASP A 34 22.00 -13.75 36.46
C ASP A 34 21.99 -13.10 37.87
N MET A 35 21.27 -13.74 38.81
CA MET A 35 21.89 -14.38 39.99
C MET A 35 20.93 -15.37 40.67
N THR A 36 21.45 -16.51 41.13
CA THR A 36 20.80 -17.49 42.04
C THR A 36 21.91 -18.16 42.91
N PRO A 37 21.66 -18.97 43.97
CA PRO A 37 20.37 -19.46 44.50
C PRO A 37 20.20 -19.46 46.05
N ALA A 38 19.07 -20.03 46.50
CA ALA A 38 18.89 -20.92 47.67
C ALA A 38 18.54 -20.38 49.09
N ALA A 39 17.34 -20.76 49.55
CA ALA A 39 16.99 -21.15 50.94
C ALA A 39 15.74 -22.07 50.94
N GLN A 40 15.30 -22.60 52.10
CA GLN A 40 14.15 -23.52 52.28
C GLN A 40 13.29 -23.07 53.49
N ARG A 41 12.09 -23.58 53.84
CA ARG A 41 11.26 -24.79 53.53
C ARG A 41 9.78 -24.44 53.91
N ALA A 42 8.70 -25.25 53.91
CA ALA A 42 8.43 -26.69 53.81
C ALA A 42 6.96 -26.98 53.38
N GLU A 43 6.59 -28.28 53.29
CA GLU A 43 5.26 -28.84 52.97
C GLU A 43 4.54 -29.44 54.21
N PRO A 44 3.19 -29.50 54.22
CA PRO A 44 2.48 -30.68 54.74
C PRO A 44 1.27 -31.17 53.88
N ARG A 45 0.85 -32.43 54.13
CA ARG A 45 0.06 -33.32 53.24
C ARG A 45 -1.49 -33.23 53.30
N PRO A 46 -2.21 -33.76 52.28
CA PRO A 46 -3.67 -34.05 52.25
C PRO A 46 -3.98 -35.48 52.83
N PRO A 47 -5.16 -36.16 52.66
CA PRO A 47 -6.46 -35.83 52.01
C PRO A 47 -7.69 -36.09 52.95
N PRO A 48 -8.94 -36.31 52.45
CA PRO A 48 -9.40 -37.66 52.03
C PRO A 48 -10.38 -37.72 50.82
N HIS A 49 -10.59 -38.93 50.27
CA HIS A 49 -11.55 -39.24 49.18
C HIS A 49 -12.51 -40.40 49.54
N SER A 50 -13.76 -40.34 49.03
CA SER A 50 -14.68 -41.50 48.85
C SER A 50 -15.97 -41.05 48.13
N GLN A 51 -16.68 -41.81 47.28
CA GLN A 51 -16.43 -43.03 46.47
C GLN A 51 -17.52 -43.07 45.36
N PRO A 52 -17.31 -43.70 44.19
CA PRO A 52 -18.30 -43.74 43.10
C PRO A 52 -19.31 -44.89 43.21
N ILE A 53 -20.54 -44.67 42.74
CA ILE A 53 -21.58 -45.71 42.51
C ILE A 53 -21.57 -46.13 41.03
N THR A 54 -22.04 -47.35 40.71
CA THR A 54 -21.85 -48.01 39.40
C THR A 54 -23.08 -48.84 38.98
N ILE A 55 -23.07 -49.37 37.75
CA ILE A 55 -23.91 -50.45 37.15
C ILE A 55 -25.12 -49.94 36.32
N PRO A 56 -25.48 -50.51 35.13
CA PRO A 56 -24.79 -51.50 34.27
C PRO A 56 -24.48 -51.02 32.83
N PRO A 57 -23.60 -51.72 32.06
CA PRO A 57 -23.45 -51.54 30.62
C PRO A 57 -24.41 -52.44 29.80
N VAL A 58 -24.74 -52.01 28.56
CA VAL A 58 -25.37 -52.88 27.55
C VAL A 58 -24.29 -53.58 26.71
N ARG A 59 -24.50 -54.87 26.43
CA ARG A 59 -23.50 -55.78 25.86
C ARG A 59 -23.61 -55.83 24.33
N VAL A 60 -22.52 -55.50 23.63
CA VAL A 60 -22.39 -55.84 22.20
C VAL A 60 -22.09 -57.33 22.08
N GLN A 61 -22.75 -57.99 21.13
CA GLN A 61 -22.50 -59.39 20.78
C GLN A 61 -22.08 -59.46 19.30
N SER A 62 -20.98 -60.15 19.04
CA SER A 62 -20.46 -60.44 17.70
C SER A 62 -21.12 -61.68 17.12
N ASP A 63 -21.40 -61.69 15.82
CA ASP A 63 -21.68 -62.92 15.06
C ASP A 63 -21.19 -62.80 13.61
N GLU A 64 -20.97 -63.94 12.94
CA GLU A 64 -20.33 -64.02 11.62
C GLU A 64 -21.30 -64.49 10.51
N GLY A 65 -21.07 -64.02 9.27
CA GLY A 65 -21.19 -64.91 8.11
C GLY A 65 -22.08 -64.50 6.91
N ARG A 66 -21.52 -64.79 5.72
CA ARG A 66 -22.20 -65.15 4.44
C ARG A 66 -22.99 -64.08 3.66
N SER A 67 -22.24 -63.35 2.84
CA SER A 67 -22.39 -63.26 1.37
C SER A 67 -23.72 -63.68 0.71
N SER A 68 -24.34 -62.73 -0.02
CA SER A 68 -25.04 -62.97 -1.30
C SER A 68 -24.83 -61.77 -2.26
N SER A 69 -25.15 -61.93 -3.55
CA SER A 69 -24.45 -61.19 -4.62
C SER A 69 -25.29 -60.20 -5.46
N LEU A 70 -24.65 -59.05 -5.76
CA LEU A 70 -24.73 -58.25 -7.01
C LEU A 70 -26.09 -57.78 -7.56
N SER A 71 -26.21 -56.47 -7.75
CA SER A 71 -26.39 -55.91 -9.10
C SER A 71 -25.67 -54.55 -9.22
N THR A 72 -25.05 -54.27 -10.37
CA THR A 72 -24.25 -53.05 -10.59
C THR A 72 -25.02 -52.05 -11.42
N ILE A 73 -25.15 -50.80 -10.96
CA ILE A 73 -25.59 -49.66 -11.77
C ILE A 73 -24.33 -48.90 -12.24
N PRO A 74 -24.13 -48.63 -13.55
CA PRO A 74 -22.94 -47.93 -14.04
C PRO A 74 -22.85 -46.48 -13.57
N ASN A 75 -21.64 -46.02 -13.22
CA ASN A 75 -21.34 -44.60 -13.01
C ASN A 75 -21.38 -43.85 -14.36
N PRO A 76 -22.19 -42.78 -14.54
CA PRO A 76 -22.28 -42.05 -15.81
C PRO A 76 -21.07 -41.19 -16.20
N PHE A 77 -20.10 -40.95 -15.30
CA PHE A 77 -18.99 -40.01 -15.56
C PHE A 77 -17.60 -40.58 -15.17
N PRO A 78 -16.84 -41.15 -16.13
CA PRO A 78 -15.50 -41.71 -15.87
C PRO A 78 -14.35 -40.67 -15.80
N GLU A 79 -14.51 -39.51 -16.42
CA GLU A 79 -13.41 -38.58 -16.79
C GLU A 79 -12.85 -37.69 -15.63
N LEU A 80 -13.23 -37.93 -14.37
CA LEU A 80 -12.88 -37.05 -13.24
C LEU A 80 -12.07 -37.72 -12.11
N CYS A 81 -11.52 -38.92 -12.33
CA CYS A 81 -10.72 -39.64 -11.35
C CYS A 81 -9.31 -39.99 -11.87
N ILE A 82 -8.43 -38.98 -11.95
CA ILE A 82 -6.98 -39.19 -12.10
C ILE A 82 -6.34 -39.22 -10.70
N PRO A 83 -5.64 -40.30 -10.30
CA PRO A 83 -4.92 -40.32 -9.02
C PRO A 83 -3.80 -39.28 -8.97
N ALA A 84 -3.69 -38.54 -7.86
CA ALA A 84 -2.60 -37.61 -7.66
C ALA A 84 -1.27 -38.35 -7.45
N GLN A 85 -0.34 -38.23 -8.40
CA GLN A 85 1.07 -38.54 -8.15
C GLN A 85 1.71 -37.44 -7.30
N PRO A 86 2.65 -37.76 -6.39
CA PRO A 86 3.33 -36.75 -5.59
C PRO A 86 4.25 -35.88 -6.47
N PRO A 87 4.23 -34.54 -6.31
CA PRO A 87 5.18 -33.68 -7.03
C PRO A 87 6.61 -33.94 -6.52
N VAL A 88 7.53 -34.19 -7.45
CA VAL A 88 8.96 -34.38 -7.16
C VAL A 88 9.56 -33.11 -6.57
N LEU A 89 10.33 -33.27 -5.48
CA LEU A 89 11.13 -32.20 -4.89
C LEU A 89 12.17 -31.67 -5.89
N ILE A 90 11.90 -30.49 -6.47
CA ILE A 90 12.92 -29.62 -7.05
C ILE A 90 13.14 -28.49 -6.04
N GLY A 91 14.36 -28.43 -5.47
CA GLY A 91 14.65 -27.57 -4.34
C GLY A 91 14.62 -26.07 -4.67
N SER A 92 13.66 -25.36 -4.10
CA SER A 92 13.75 -23.93 -3.80
C SER A 92 13.83 -23.76 -2.28
N GLY A 93 14.80 -22.97 -1.80
CA GLY A 93 14.91 -22.64 -0.37
C GLY A 93 13.73 -21.83 0.17
N PRO A 94 13.73 -21.48 1.47
CA PRO A 94 12.67 -20.66 2.06
C PRO A 94 12.53 -19.33 1.30
N PRO A 95 11.30 -18.78 1.19
CA PRO A 95 11.10 -17.51 0.51
C PRO A 95 11.90 -16.42 1.21
N LEU A 96 12.72 -15.70 0.44
CA LEU A 96 13.46 -14.55 0.95
C LEU A 96 12.45 -13.53 1.50
N ALA A 97 12.66 -13.08 2.74
CA ALA A 97 11.78 -12.12 3.41
C ALA A 97 11.50 -10.92 2.49
N SER A 98 10.25 -10.45 2.46
CA SER A 98 9.81 -9.43 1.51
C SER A 98 10.46 -8.09 1.83
N ASP A 99 11.58 -7.80 1.16
CA ASP A 99 12.50 -6.70 1.44
C ASP A 99 11.98 -5.31 0.97
N LYS A 100 10.71 -5.05 1.29
CA LYS A 100 9.90 -3.91 0.89
C LYS A 100 9.64 -3.03 2.11
N HIS A 101 9.80 -1.72 1.91
CA HIS A 101 9.60 -0.71 2.93
C HIS A 101 8.43 0.17 2.50
N MET A 102 7.55 0.54 3.43
CA MET A 102 6.45 1.46 3.14
C MET A 102 6.94 2.91 3.24
N ILE A 103 6.82 3.66 2.14
CA ILE A 103 7.10 5.11 2.10
C ILE A 103 5.80 5.89 1.95
N LYS A 104 5.76 7.11 2.50
CA LYS A 104 4.63 8.04 2.39
C LYS A 104 5.03 9.25 1.56
N VAL A 105 4.31 9.47 0.46
CA VAL A 105 4.55 10.56 -0.49
C VAL A 105 3.31 11.43 -0.59
N PHE A 106 3.47 12.74 -0.40
CA PHE A 106 2.39 13.72 -0.45
C PHE A 106 2.26 14.31 -1.86
N GLY A 107 1.05 14.40 -2.39
CA GLY A 107 0.73 15.22 -3.56
C GLY A 107 0.39 16.65 -3.14
N GLU A 108 -0.36 17.36 -3.98
CA GLU A 108 -0.82 18.73 -3.68
C GLU A 108 -1.93 18.71 -2.61
N ASP A 109 -2.98 17.91 -2.79
CA ASP A 109 -4.12 17.78 -1.84
C ASP A 109 -4.23 16.42 -1.13
N SER A 110 -3.30 15.48 -1.37
CA SER A 110 -3.43 14.07 -0.93
C SER A 110 -2.10 13.43 -0.51
N PHE A 111 -2.13 12.17 -0.08
CA PHE A 111 -0.92 11.36 0.07
C PHE A 111 -1.15 9.93 -0.40
N ASN A 112 -0.06 9.28 -0.84
CA ASN A 112 0.00 7.90 -1.25
C ASN A 112 1.00 7.16 -0.35
N CYS A 113 0.65 5.95 0.08
CA CYS A 113 1.56 5.03 0.76
C CYS A 113 1.97 3.93 -0.23
N LEU A 114 3.26 3.66 -0.35
CA LEU A 114 3.82 2.80 -1.40
C LEU A 114 4.82 1.80 -0.81
N TRP A 115 4.69 0.53 -1.20
CA TRP A 115 5.67 -0.51 -0.87
C TRP A 115 6.79 -0.53 -1.91
N VAL A 116 8.01 -0.15 -1.51
CA VAL A 116 9.18 0.00 -2.40
C VAL A 116 10.34 -0.89 -1.93
N SER A 117 11.19 -1.37 -2.85
CA SER A 117 12.38 -2.15 -2.48
C SER A 117 13.46 -1.28 -1.83
N ARG A 118 14.42 -1.89 -1.11
CA ARG A 118 15.55 -1.14 -0.51
C ARG A 118 16.36 -0.29 -1.50
N VAL A 119 16.40 -0.70 -2.77
CA VAL A 119 17.16 -0.05 -3.85
C VAL A 119 16.29 0.89 -4.71
N ALA A 120 15.02 1.10 -4.36
CA ALA A 120 14.09 1.86 -5.18
C ALA A 120 14.54 3.31 -5.39
N THR A 121 14.78 3.64 -6.65
CA THR A 121 15.18 4.98 -7.10
C THR A 121 14.00 5.95 -7.14
N ALA A 122 14.30 7.25 -7.08
CA ALA A 122 13.29 8.29 -7.25
C ALA A 122 12.53 8.18 -8.58
N LYS A 123 13.17 7.64 -9.64
CA LYS A 123 12.49 7.38 -10.92
C LYS A 123 11.47 6.25 -10.85
N GLU A 124 11.81 5.14 -10.20
CA GLU A 124 10.90 4.00 -10.04
C GLU A 124 9.69 4.38 -9.17
N VAL A 125 9.90 5.10 -8.08
CA VAL A 125 8.82 5.59 -7.21
C VAL A 125 7.95 6.63 -7.94
N SER A 126 8.55 7.56 -8.69
CA SER A 126 7.81 8.49 -9.55
C SER A 126 6.98 7.75 -10.59
N HIS A 127 7.53 6.70 -11.21
CA HIS A 127 6.83 5.90 -12.20
C HIS A 127 5.69 5.08 -11.58
N LEU A 128 5.86 4.55 -10.36
CA LEU A 128 4.78 3.87 -9.62
C LEU A 128 3.60 4.83 -9.39
N LEU A 129 3.87 6.05 -8.90
CA LEU A 129 2.87 7.10 -8.68
C LEU A 129 2.12 7.50 -9.96
N MET A 130 2.83 7.64 -11.08
CA MET A 130 2.20 7.97 -12.36
C MET A 130 1.29 6.86 -12.88
N ASN A 131 1.58 5.59 -12.59
CA ASN A 131 0.73 4.47 -12.99
C ASN A 131 -0.53 4.34 -12.11
N THR A 132 -0.48 4.74 -10.83
CA THR A 132 -1.69 4.83 -9.99
C THR A 132 -2.56 6.05 -10.30
N ALA A 133 -1.98 7.13 -10.86
CA ALA A 133 -2.68 8.37 -11.20
C ALA A 133 -3.06 8.52 -12.70
N ASP A 134 -2.91 7.44 -13.50
CA ASP A 134 -3.09 7.39 -14.97
C ASP A 134 -2.55 8.61 -15.75
N CYS A 135 -1.37 9.09 -15.34
CA CYS A 135 -0.79 10.34 -15.84
C CYS A 135 0.10 10.13 -17.08
N SER A 136 -0.14 10.93 -18.13
CA SER A 136 0.55 10.81 -19.44
C SER A 136 1.91 11.51 -19.54
N GLU A 137 2.16 12.58 -18.77
CA GLU A 137 3.34 13.46 -18.95
C GLU A 137 4.60 13.03 -18.16
N GLN A 138 5.16 11.86 -18.51
CA GLN A 138 6.17 11.18 -17.68
C GLN A 138 7.51 11.91 -17.44
N GLU A 139 7.88 12.90 -18.27
CA GLU A 139 9.19 13.58 -18.13
C GLU A 139 9.24 14.64 -17.01
N ASN A 140 8.11 15.26 -16.70
CA ASN A 140 8.09 16.45 -15.84
C ASN A 140 7.76 16.15 -14.37
N TRP A 141 7.31 14.94 -14.04
CA TRP A 141 7.07 14.56 -12.64
C TRP A 141 8.38 14.33 -11.88
N ALA A 142 8.40 14.74 -10.62
CA ALA A 142 9.53 14.55 -9.74
C ALA A 142 9.12 14.38 -8.28
N LEU A 143 9.94 13.63 -7.55
CA LEU A 143 9.93 13.63 -6.10
C LEU A 143 10.78 14.78 -5.57
N PHE A 144 10.35 15.34 -4.45
CA PHE A 144 11.05 16.37 -3.70
C PHE A 144 11.20 15.93 -2.24
N GLU A 145 12.33 16.25 -1.64
CA GLU A 145 12.52 16.26 -0.20
C GLU A 145 12.15 17.65 0.35
N PHE A 146 11.32 17.71 1.40
CA PHE A 146 10.85 18.95 2.01
C PHE A 146 10.95 18.92 3.54
N HIS A 147 11.71 19.86 4.13
CA HIS A 147 11.84 20.03 5.58
C HIS A 147 10.98 21.21 6.04
N SER A 148 9.75 20.93 6.49
CA SER A 148 8.72 21.97 6.70
C SER A 148 9.12 23.04 7.73
N THR A 149 9.92 22.71 8.75
CA THR A 149 10.36 23.64 9.80
C THR A 149 11.39 24.66 9.34
N HIS A 150 12.15 24.37 8.29
CA HIS A 150 13.25 25.22 7.79
C HIS A 150 12.92 25.84 6.42
N GLY A 151 11.77 25.50 5.83
CA GLY A 151 11.38 25.93 4.48
C GLY A 151 12.28 25.39 3.37
N LEU A 152 13.01 24.30 3.61
CA LEU A 152 13.96 23.76 2.63
C LEU A 152 13.28 22.72 1.74
N GLU A 153 13.41 22.87 0.43
CA GLU A 153 13.02 21.84 -0.54
C GLU A 153 14.12 21.55 -1.56
N ARG A 154 14.27 20.29 -1.99
CA ARG A 154 15.08 19.94 -3.16
C ARG A 154 14.38 18.90 -4.02
N CYS A 155 14.56 19.01 -5.33
CA CYS A 155 14.18 17.94 -6.25
C CYS A 155 15.18 16.78 -6.09
N LEU A 156 14.68 15.56 -5.97
CA LEU A 156 15.50 14.35 -6.00
C LEU A 156 15.83 14.00 -7.45
N GLU A 157 17.08 13.61 -7.70
CA GLU A 157 17.47 13.12 -9.02
C GLU A 157 16.92 11.71 -9.27
N ASP A 158 16.61 11.41 -10.52
CA ASP A 158 16.02 10.11 -10.95
C ASP A 158 16.85 8.87 -10.54
N HIS A 159 18.11 9.03 -10.09
CA HIS A 159 19.00 7.94 -9.64
C HIS A 159 19.14 7.83 -8.11
N GLU A 160 18.65 8.79 -7.31
CA GLU A 160 18.76 8.74 -5.85
C GLU A 160 17.86 7.64 -5.27
N VAL A 161 18.39 6.81 -4.36
CA VAL A 161 17.62 5.76 -3.67
C VAL A 161 16.83 6.37 -2.53
N ILE A 162 15.50 6.20 -2.54
CA ILE A 162 14.60 6.93 -1.63
C ILE A 162 14.89 6.61 -0.15
N LEU A 163 15.20 5.36 0.19
CA LEU A 163 15.54 5.02 1.59
C LEU A 163 16.89 5.62 2.02
N GLN A 164 17.84 5.85 1.11
CA GLN A 164 19.09 6.54 1.46
C GLN A 164 18.84 8.02 1.78
N VAL A 165 17.95 8.67 1.00
CA VAL A 165 17.49 10.04 1.29
C VAL A 165 16.79 10.09 2.65
N GLN A 166 15.85 9.19 2.91
CA GLN A 166 15.13 9.17 4.20
C GLN A 166 16.05 8.83 5.40
N ASN A 167 17.08 8.00 5.21
CA ASN A 167 18.07 7.72 6.24
C ASN A 167 19.02 8.91 6.51
N SER A 168 19.09 9.91 5.61
CA SER A 168 19.79 11.18 5.87
C SER A 168 18.98 12.15 6.74
N TRP A 169 17.68 11.90 6.92
CA TRP A 169 16.83 12.68 7.83
C TRP A 169 17.25 12.38 9.26
N SER A 170 17.82 13.38 9.93
CA SER A 170 18.28 13.20 11.30
C SER A 170 17.11 12.85 12.22
N ILE A 171 17.31 11.90 13.14
CA ILE A 171 16.27 11.33 14.03
C ILE A 171 15.44 12.39 14.79
N LYS A 172 15.99 13.59 14.99
CA LYS A 172 15.31 14.75 15.60
C LYS A 172 14.37 15.53 14.66
N GLN A 173 14.17 15.10 13.41
CA GLN A 173 13.48 15.86 12.35
C GLN A 173 12.18 15.20 11.89
N THR A 174 11.18 15.19 12.77
CA THR A 174 9.82 14.67 12.51
C THR A 174 9.02 15.37 11.40
N ASN A 175 9.60 16.41 10.77
CA ASN A 175 8.94 17.28 9.80
C ASN A 175 9.56 17.24 8.38
N ALA A 176 10.39 16.24 8.08
CA ALA A 176 10.81 15.94 6.72
C ALA A 176 9.75 15.10 5.98
N LYS A 177 9.50 15.40 4.70
CA LYS A 177 8.45 14.78 3.88
C LYS A 177 8.92 14.59 2.43
N LEU A 178 8.40 13.55 1.77
CA LEU A 178 8.50 13.39 0.31
C LEU A 178 7.27 14.02 -0.35
N LEU A 179 7.48 14.98 -1.26
CA LEU A 179 6.42 15.55 -2.09
C LEU A 179 6.52 15.03 -3.53
N PHE A 180 5.39 14.94 -4.25
CA PHE A 180 5.33 14.56 -5.65
C PHE A 180 4.54 15.59 -6.46
N ARG A 181 5.22 16.29 -7.37
CA ARG A 181 4.65 17.38 -8.19
C ARG A 181 5.39 17.51 -9.53
N LYS A 182 4.87 18.34 -10.43
CA LYS A 182 5.56 18.66 -11.70
C LYS A 182 6.73 19.64 -11.48
N ASN A 183 7.83 19.40 -12.19
CA ASN A 183 9.05 20.20 -12.19
C ASN A 183 9.57 20.36 -13.63
N TYR A 184 9.10 21.39 -14.33
CA TYR A 184 9.55 21.70 -15.70
C TYR A 184 11.01 22.19 -15.77
N ALA A 185 11.58 22.66 -14.65
CA ALA A 185 12.98 23.13 -14.58
C ALA A 185 14.01 21.97 -14.50
N LYS A 186 13.60 20.77 -14.03
CA LYS A 186 14.45 19.60 -13.73
C LYS A 186 15.54 19.32 -14.77
N TYR A 187 15.20 19.42 -16.06
CA TYR A 187 16.09 19.17 -17.20
C TYR A 187 16.17 20.36 -18.18
N ALA A 188 15.90 21.59 -17.74
CA ALA A 188 15.85 22.77 -18.62
C ALA A 188 17.17 23.03 -19.37
N PHE A 189 18.31 22.94 -18.68
CA PHE A 189 19.66 23.08 -19.28
C PHE A 189 19.98 22.03 -20.34
N PHE A 190 19.36 20.83 -20.33
CA PHE A 190 19.50 19.86 -21.42
C PHE A 190 18.45 20.03 -22.54
N ARG A 191 17.41 20.85 -22.34
CA ARG A 191 16.42 21.19 -23.37
C ARG A 191 16.82 22.43 -24.16
N THR A 192 17.38 23.44 -23.49
CA THR A 192 17.85 24.70 -24.11
C THR A 192 19.29 25.05 -23.66
N PRO A 193 20.30 24.24 -24.03
CA PRO A 193 21.67 24.37 -23.51
C PRO A 193 22.41 25.62 -23.98
N ALA A 194 21.99 26.29 -25.05
CA ALA A 194 22.78 27.37 -25.67
C ALA A 194 22.80 28.70 -24.90
N LEU A 195 21.76 28.98 -24.10
CA LEU A 195 21.54 30.27 -23.42
C LEU A 195 21.27 30.11 -21.91
N PHE A 196 21.69 28.99 -21.31
CA PHE A 196 21.30 28.66 -19.93
C PHE A 196 22.11 29.38 -18.86
N PHE A 197 23.41 29.56 -19.08
CA PHE A 197 24.35 30.30 -18.24
C PHE A 197 24.78 31.59 -18.95
N PRO A 198 24.72 32.77 -18.29
CA PRO A 198 25.30 33.99 -18.82
C PRO A 198 26.81 33.83 -19.05
N GLU A 199 27.35 34.37 -20.14
CA GLU A 199 28.80 34.26 -20.46
C GLU A 199 29.67 34.83 -19.32
N ALA A 200 29.24 35.92 -18.68
CA ALA A 200 29.92 36.52 -17.52
C ALA A 200 29.92 35.64 -16.25
N MET A 201 29.14 34.57 -16.21
CA MET A 201 29.10 33.57 -15.13
C MET A 201 30.10 32.41 -15.36
N ILE A 202 30.70 32.33 -16.56
CA ILE A 202 31.65 31.28 -16.94
C ILE A 202 33.07 31.87 -16.94
N ALA A 203 33.97 31.29 -16.14
CA ALA A 203 35.40 31.58 -16.23
C ALA A 203 36.03 30.78 -17.38
N VAL A 204 36.94 31.41 -18.13
CA VAL A 204 37.63 30.82 -19.28
C VAL A 204 39.12 31.15 -19.18
N ASP A 205 39.95 30.14 -18.91
CA ASP A 205 41.40 30.30 -18.68
C ASP A 205 42.25 30.35 -19.98
N SER A 206 41.63 30.48 -21.15
CA SER A 206 42.33 30.45 -22.44
C SER A 206 42.87 31.81 -22.87
N VAL A 207 44.11 31.83 -23.35
CA VAL A 207 44.84 33.06 -23.76
C VAL A 207 44.19 33.78 -24.95
N ASP A 208 43.50 33.07 -25.84
CA ASP A 208 42.80 33.63 -27.01
C ASP A 208 41.41 34.18 -26.66
N ALA A 209 41.38 35.26 -25.87
CA ALA A 209 40.17 35.87 -25.31
C ALA A 209 39.32 36.69 -26.31
N SER A 210 39.14 36.21 -27.55
CA SER A 210 38.35 36.89 -28.60
C SER A 210 36.88 36.43 -28.69
N HIS A 211 36.51 35.30 -28.07
CA HIS A 211 35.12 34.85 -27.92
C HIS A 211 34.90 34.24 -26.53
N GLY A 212 33.79 34.59 -25.88
CA GLY A 212 33.35 33.95 -24.63
C GLY A 212 32.87 32.52 -24.87
N MET A 213 33.04 31.66 -23.86
CA MET A 213 32.57 30.28 -23.90
C MET A 213 31.05 30.22 -23.77
N LYS A 214 30.37 29.45 -24.61
CA LYS A 214 28.91 29.30 -24.58
C LYS A 214 28.48 28.22 -23.60
N SER A 215 27.26 28.38 -23.09
CA SER A 215 26.61 27.41 -22.21
C SER A 215 26.59 25.98 -22.75
N SER A 216 26.40 25.81 -24.06
CA SER A 216 26.37 24.50 -24.72
C SER A 216 27.75 23.84 -24.73
N GLU A 217 28.81 24.62 -24.92
CA GLU A 217 30.20 24.16 -24.91
C GLU A 217 30.59 23.77 -23.47
N LEU A 218 30.19 24.56 -22.47
CA LEU A 218 30.38 24.23 -21.04
C LEU A 218 29.72 22.89 -20.68
N ILE A 219 28.45 22.72 -21.06
CA ILE A 219 27.70 21.47 -20.79
C ILE A 219 28.35 20.30 -21.52
N GLN A 220 28.79 20.48 -22.76
CA GLN A 220 29.47 19.42 -23.53
C GLN A 220 30.80 19.01 -22.88
N ILE A 221 31.70 19.94 -22.58
CA ILE A 221 33.02 19.64 -22.01
C ILE A 221 32.90 18.99 -20.62
N LEU A 222 31.94 19.44 -19.79
CA LEU A 222 31.64 18.84 -18.50
C LEU A 222 31.08 17.40 -18.63
N LEU A 223 30.32 17.12 -19.69
CA LEU A 223 29.78 15.78 -19.98
C LEU A 223 30.75 14.85 -20.71
N GLU A 224 31.72 15.35 -21.48
CA GLU A 224 32.64 14.53 -22.26
C GLU A 224 33.97 14.34 -21.51
N SER A 225 34.73 15.44 -21.41
CA SER A 225 36.11 15.51 -20.92
C SER A 225 36.24 15.51 -19.39
N GLY A 226 35.25 16.07 -18.69
CA GLY A 226 35.25 16.18 -17.22
C GLY A 226 36.24 17.22 -16.65
N SER A 227 37.00 17.90 -17.50
CA SER A 227 37.50 19.25 -17.22
C SER A 227 36.33 20.20 -17.02
N CYS A 228 36.41 21.11 -16.05
CA CYS A 228 35.35 22.08 -15.77
C CYS A 228 35.87 23.51 -15.94
N PRO A 229 35.24 24.36 -16.78
CA PRO A 229 35.35 25.80 -16.60
C PRO A 229 34.70 26.18 -15.26
N GLU A 230 35.13 27.27 -14.65
CA GLU A 230 34.65 27.64 -13.31
C GLU A 230 33.36 28.46 -13.40
N ILE A 231 32.38 28.17 -12.55
CA ILE A 231 31.14 28.95 -12.48
C ILE A 231 31.32 30.00 -11.38
N GLN A 232 31.28 31.28 -11.75
CA GLN A 232 31.69 32.40 -10.90
C GLN A 232 30.65 33.52 -10.84
N GLY A 233 30.60 34.26 -9.73
CA GLY A 233 29.74 35.43 -9.61
C GLY A 233 29.46 35.87 -8.19
N PHE A 234 28.69 36.95 -8.04
CA PHE A 234 28.27 37.46 -6.74
C PHE A 234 26.99 36.77 -6.24
N LEU A 235 26.97 36.45 -4.95
CA LEU A 235 25.77 36.09 -4.20
C LEU A 235 25.73 36.88 -2.89
N GLN A 236 24.55 37.03 -2.31
CA GLN A 236 24.41 37.53 -0.95
C GLN A 236 24.30 36.33 0.00
N VAL A 237 25.19 36.25 0.99
CA VAL A 237 25.21 35.19 2.01
C VAL A 237 24.69 35.73 3.33
N LYS A 238 23.90 34.92 4.06
CA LYS A 238 23.45 35.27 5.41
C LYS A 238 24.61 35.16 6.40
N ASP A 239 24.75 36.15 7.28
CA ASP A 239 25.66 36.07 8.42
C ASP A 239 25.12 35.04 9.45
N PRO A 240 25.91 34.07 9.93
CA PRO A 240 25.45 33.08 10.91
C PRO A 240 25.29 33.66 12.33
N THR A 241 25.87 34.83 12.60
CA THR A 241 25.86 35.51 13.91
C THR A 241 24.92 36.72 13.96
N ARG A 242 24.43 37.21 12.80
CA ARG A 242 23.64 38.44 12.69
C ARG A 242 22.46 38.25 11.74
N TRP A 243 21.37 38.98 11.95
CA TRP A 243 20.28 39.07 10.98
C TRP A 243 20.64 40.04 9.84
N ALA A 244 21.71 39.72 9.11
CA ALA A 244 22.33 40.56 8.10
C ALA A 244 22.82 39.71 6.91
N TRP A 245 23.00 40.38 5.77
CA TRP A 245 23.43 39.75 4.51
C TRP A 245 24.66 40.48 3.96
N LYS A 246 25.61 39.72 3.40
CA LYS A 246 26.84 40.24 2.81
C LYS A 246 26.96 39.80 1.35
N ARG A 247 27.18 40.75 0.43
CA ARG A 247 27.59 40.44 -0.95
C ARG A 247 29.00 39.86 -0.92
N VAL A 248 29.18 38.66 -1.46
CA VAL A 248 30.45 37.92 -1.51
C VAL A 248 30.61 37.35 -2.92
N TYR A 249 31.84 37.25 -3.41
CA TYR A 249 32.15 36.60 -4.69
C TYR A 249 32.35 35.11 -4.47
N PHE A 250 31.75 34.28 -5.30
CA PHE A 250 31.82 32.83 -5.20
C PHE A 250 32.30 32.21 -6.50
N VAL A 251 32.98 31.07 -6.37
CA VAL A 251 33.51 30.27 -7.47
C VAL A 251 33.20 28.79 -7.19
N LEU A 252 32.56 28.13 -8.13
CA LEU A 252 32.27 26.70 -8.12
C LEU A 252 33.24 25.99 -9.07
N ARG A 253 34.04 25.08 -8.51
CA ARG A 253 35.00 24.24 -9.21
C ARG A 253 34.62 22.77 -8.98
N ARG A 254 35.21 21.83 -9.74
CA ARG A 254 35.00 20.39 -9.50
C ARG A 254 35.54 19.93 -8.14
N SER A 255 36.52 20.65 -7.59
CA SER A 255 37.10 20.40 -6.27
C SER A 255 36.30 20.96 -5.08
N GLY A 256 35.20 21.67 -5.32
CA GLY A 256 34.38 22.25 -4.26
C GLY A 256 33.83 23.64 -4.56
N PHE A 257 33.20 24.21 -3.55
CA PHE A 257 32.66 25.57 -3.58
C PHE A 257 33.59 26.51 -2.80
N TYR A 258 33.86 27.69 -3.36
CA TYR A 258 34.83 28.66 -2.83
C TYR A 258 34.21 30.05 -2.72
N SER A 259 34.67 30.84 -1.75
CA SER A 259 34.35 32.26 -1.63
C SER A 259 35.60 33.13 -1.61
N SER A 260 35.55 34.23 -2.36
CA SER A 260 36.56 35.29 -2.34
C SER A 260 36.02 36.51 -1.58
N THR A 261 36.75 36.93 -0.54
CA THR A 261 36.64 38.29 0.01
C THR A 261 37.58 39.28 -0.68
N GLU A 262 38.60 38.77 -1.37
CA GLU A 262 39.59 39.50 -2.15
C GLU A 262 39.84 38.77 -3.49
N PRO A 263 40.29 39.45 -4.56
CA PRO A 263 40.43 38.84 -5.90
C PRO A 263 41.42 37.65 -6.01
N HIS A 264 42.27 37.43 -5.00
CA HIS A 264 43.34 36.43 -5.03
C HIS A 264 43.31 35.43 -3.86
N HIS A 265 42.34 35.55 -2.95
CA HIS A 265 42.17 34.65 -1.80
C HIS A 265 40.83 33.90 -1.86
N LEU A 266 40.85 32.72 -2.49
CA LEU A 266 39.73 31.78 -2.52
C LEU A 266 39.73 30.90 -1.26
N GLN A 267 38.80 31.14 -0.34
CA GLN A 267 38.55 30.27 0.79
C GLN A 267 37.63 29.10 0.38
N CYS A 268 38.09 27.86 0.59
CA CYS A 268 37.24 26.68 0.40
C CYS A 268 36.10 26.66 1.43
N ILE A 269 34.87 26.46 0.96
CA ILE A 269 33.67 26.35 1.81
C ILE A 269 33.37 24.90 2.15
N ALA A 270 33.43 24.00 1.16
CA ALA A 270 33.14 22.57 1.27
C ALA A 270 33.48 21.84 -0.05
N ASP A 271 33.75 20.53 0.05
CA ASP A 271 33.79 19.62 -1.12
C ASP A 271 32.37 19.43 -1.66
N LEU A 272 32.23 19.56 -2.99
CA LEU A 272 30.95 19.44 -3.69
C LEU A 272 30.30 18.06 -3.54
N ALA A 273 31.09 16.99 -3.39
CA ALA A 273 30.55 15.64 -3.21
C ALA A 273 29.66 15.54 -1.97
N GLU A 274 29.98 16.29 -0.91
CA GLU A 274 29.24 16.29 0.36
C GLU A 274 28.07 17.28 0.41
N LEU A 275 27.88 18.14 -0.61
CA LEU A 275 26.92 19.23 -0.53
C LEU A 275 25.52 18.88 -1.02
N GLY A 276 24.54 18.97 -0.11
CA GLY A 276 23.13 19.04 -0.41
C GLY A 276 22.73 20.48 -0.71
N VAL A 277 22.11 20.71 -1.87
CA VAL A 277 21.62 22.02 -2.31
C VAL A 277 20.10 22.03 -2.30
N PHE A 278 19.53 22.97 -1.54
CA PHE A 278 18.09 23.10 -1.34
C PHE A 278 17.64 24.50 -1.75
N GLN A 279 16.48 24.60 -2.41
CA GLN A 279 15.75 25.86 -2.54
C GLN A 279 15.12 26.22 -1.19
N VAL A 280 15.08 27.52 -0.88
CA VAL A 280 14.46 28.03 0.36
C VAL A 280 13.12 28.67 0.03
N VAL A 281 12.05 28.00 0.43
CA VAL A 281 10.67 28.50 0.43
C VAL A 281 10.54 29.55 1.53
N ASN A 282 9.83 30.65 1.26
CA ASN A 282 9.59 31.75 2.22
C ASN A 282 10.87 32.36 2.83
N GLY A 283 11.95 32.45 2.04
CA GLY A 283 13.26 32.97 2.48
C GLY A 283 13.21 34.32 3.22
N ARG A 284 12.34 35.24 2.77
CA ARG A 284 12.13 36.54 3.42
C ARG A 284 11.66 36.40 4.86
N MET A 285 10.69 35.52 5.11
CA MET A 285 10.09 35.35 6.43
C MET A 285 10.98 34.53 7.37
N LEU A 286 11.60 33.46 6.87
CA LEU A 286 12.39 32.53 7.69
C LEU A 286 13.84 32.98 7.91
N TYR A 287 14.42 33.76 6.99
CA TYR A 287 15.83 34.13 7.02
C TYR A 287 16.10 35.62 6.78
N GLY A 288 15.08 36.43 6.52
CA GLY A 288 15.21 37.88 6.30
C GLY A 288 15.86 38.23 4.97
N SER A 289 15.66 37.41 3.92
CA SER A 289 16.40 37.56 2.67
C SER A 289 16.04 38.80 1.83
N PRO A 290 17.01 39.37 1.09
CA PRO A 290 16.77 40.49 0.17
C PRO A 290 15.76 40.18 -0.95
N SER A 291 15.77 38.95 -1.46
CA SER A 291 14.86 38.44 -2.49
C SER A 291 14.33 37.05 -2.12
N ASP A 292 13.34 36.58 -2.86
CA ASP A 292 12.82 35.20 -2.79
C ASP A 292 13.67 34.21 -3.60
N TYR A 293 14.76 34.69 -4.23
CA TYR A 293 15.66 33.90 -5.05
C TYR A 293 16.72 33.17 -4.19
N THR A 294 16.25 32.58 -3.09
CA THR A 294 17.06 31.96 -2.04
C THR A 294 17.24 30.46 -2.22
N PHE A 295 18.45 30.00 -1.94
CA PHE A 295 18.83 28.60 -1.84
C PHE A 295 19.81 28.43 -0.66
N CYS A 296 19.98 27.23 -0.12
CA CYS A 296 20.97 26.97 0.90
C CYS A 296 21.82 25.74 0.56
N ILE A 297 22.97 25.70 1.21
CA ILE A 297 23.95 24.63 1.12
C ILE A 297 24.12 24.03 2.52
N LYS A 298 24.03 22.70 2.60
CA LYS A 298 24.22 21.87 3.80
C LYS A 298 25.17 20.72 3.46
N HIS A 299 26.00 20.25 4.39
CA HIS A 299 26.63 18.93 4.21
C HIS A 299 25.56 17.84 4.35
N ASP A 300 25.52 16.87 3.44
CA ASP A 300 24.46 15.85 3.38
C ASP A 300 24.31 15.10 4.71
N ARG A 301 25.43 14.85 5.40
CA ARG A 301 25.52 14.17 6.71
C ARG A 301 25.15 15.03 7.92
N ASP A 302 25.17 16.35 7.79
CA ASP A 302 24.90 17.26 8.91
C ASP A 302 23.41 17.29 9.25
N PRO A 303 23.01 17.40 10.53
CA PRO A 303 21.65 17.75 10.86
C PRO A 303 21.32 19.15 10.33
N VAL A 304 20.08 19.32 9.85
CA VAL A 304 19.52 20.65 9.57
C VAL A 304 19.36 21.42 10.89
N ASP A 305 20.39 22.16 11.26
CA ASP A 305 20.43 23.20 12.30
C ASP A 305 20.65 24.54 11.58
N THR A 306 19.89 25.57 11.98
CA THR A 306 19.96 26.91 11.38
C THR A 306 21.34 27.56 11.45
N ARG A 307 22.23 27.08 12.33
CA ARG A 307 23.61 27.53 12.48
C ARG A 307 24.59 26.92 11.48
N ASN A 308 24.29 25.73 10.93
CA ASN A 308 25.14 25.04 9.96
C ASN A 308 24.71 25.31 8.50
N LEU A 309 23.50 25.84 8.28
CA LEU A 309 22.99 26.18 6.95
C LEU A 309 23.65 27.43 6.36
N LYS A 310 24.40 27.27 5.26
CA LYS A 310 24.88 28.41 4.47
C LYS A 310 23.79 28.85 3.49
N VAL A 311 22.97 29.81 3.93
CA VAL A 311 21.87 30.38 3.14
C VAL A 311 22.40 31.47 2.21
N LEU A 312 22.06 31.35 0.93
CA LEU A 312 22.49 32.19 -0.19
C LEU A 312 21.26 32.79 -0.90
N CYS A 313 21.43 33.98 -1.43
CA CYS A 313 20.40 34.76 -2.11
C CYS A 313 20.99 35.31 -3.41
N ALA A 314 20.34 34.99 -4.53
CA ALA A 314 20.70 35.52 -5.85
C ALA A 314 19.99 36.85 -6.13
N GLU A 315 20.55 37.63 -7.07
CA GLU A 315 19.96 38.90 -7.49
C GLU A 315 18.70 38.70 -8.36
N THR A 316 18.63 37.60 -9.12
CA THR A 316 17.49 37.23 -9.98
C THR A 316 17.13 35.74 -9.90
N GLU A 317 15.96 35.37 -10.43
CA GLU A 317 15.49 33.99 -10.55
C GLU A 317 16.36 33.16 -11.49
N GLU A 318 16.79 33.75 -12.61
CA GLU A 318 17.69 33.13 -13.58
C GLU A 318 19.03 32.82 -12.92
N ALA A 319 19.61 33.78 -12.17
CA ALA A 319 20.86 33.59 -11.44
C ALA A 319 20.75 32.46 -10.40
N ARG A 320 19.67 32.39 -9.61
CA ARG A 320 19.40 31.27 -8.68
C ARG A 320 19.35 29.93 -9.43
N THR A 321 18.67 29.91 -10.57
CA THR A 321 18.43 28.72 -11.38
C THR A 321 19.70 28.26 -12.11
N CYS A 322 20.57 29.19 -12.50
CA CYS A 322 21.93 28.92 -12.97
C CYS A 322 22.75 28.27 -11.86
N TRP A 323 22.90 28.92 -10.69
CA TRP A 323 23.71 28.39 -9.58
C TRP A 323 23.27 26.99 -9.16
N THR A 324 21.98 26.78 -8.88
CA THR A 324 21.46 25.47 -8.48
C THR A 324 21.63 24.39 -9.56
N SER A 325 21.53 24.73 -10.85
CA SER A 325 21.79 23.79 -11.94
C SER A 325 23.28 23.52 -12.14
N ALA A 326 24.16 24.49 -11.90
CA ALA A 326 25.61 24.29 -11.91
C ALA A 326 26.04 23.32 -10.80
N PHE A 327 25.54 23.48 -9.57
CA PHE A 327 25.77 22.52 -8.49
C PHE A 327 25.35 21.08 -8.89
N ARG A 328 24.16 20.92 -9.49
CA ARG A 328 23.67 19.61 -9.96
C ARG A 328 24.54 19.03 -11.07
N LEU A 329 24.94 19.84 -12.06
CA LEU A 329 25.82 19.41 -13.14
C LEU A 329 27.20 19.01 -12.64
N PHE A 330 27.82 19.79 -11.76
CA PHE A 330 29.16 19.48 -11.24
C PHE A 330 29.14 18.29 -10.26
N LYS A 331 28.07 18.10 -9.46
CA LYS A 331 27.96 16.96 -8.52
C LYS A 331 27.64 15.64 -9.20
N TYR A 332 26.78 15.63 -10.23
CA TYR A 332 26.26 14.40 -10.85
C TYR A 332 26.73 14.15 -12.30
N GLY A 333 27.16 15.18 -13.03
CA GLY A 333 27.76 15.08 -14.37
C GLY A 333 27.06 14.12 -15.34
N LYS A 334 27.81 13.09 -15.79
CA LYS A 334 27.35 12.05 -16.72
C LYS A 334 26.09 11.30 -16.24
N GLN A 335 25.90 11.11 -14.93
CA GLN A 335 24.71 10.45 -14.40
C GLN A 335 23.44 11.29 -14.63
N LEU A 336 23.55 12.62 -14.50
CA LEU A 336 22.42 13.53 -14.74
C LEU A 336 21.97 13.50 -16.20
N HIS A 337 22.91 13.39 -17.13
CA HIS A 337 22.61 13.22 -18.56
C HIS A 337 22.01 11.85 -18.88
N SER A 338 22.50 10.78 -18.25
CA SER A 338 21.93 9.43 -18.37
C SER A 338 20.47 9.40 -17.91
N ASN A 339 20.17 10.06 -16.79
CA ASN A 339 18.81 10.22 -16.27
C ASN A 339 17.88 10.94 -17.27
N PHE A 340 18.36 11.99 -17.93
CA PHE A 340 17.63 12.72 -18.97
C PHE A 340 17.37 11.86 -20.23
N GLN A 341 18.40 11.16 -20.73
CA GLN A 341 18.26 10.24 -21.87
C GLN A 341 17.25 9.12 -21.58
N PHE A 342 17.32 8.53 -20.39
CA PHE A 342 16.38 7.50 -19.94
C PHE A 342 14.95 8.05 -19.85
N SER A 343 14.76 9.26 -19.33
CA SER A 343 13.43 9.88 -19.23
C SER A 343 12.80 10.16 -20.60
N LYS A 344 13.58 10.65 -21.58
CA LYS A 344 13.12 10.80 -22.98
C LYS A 344 12.74 9.46 -23.62
N SER A 345 13.58 8.44 -23.40
CA SER A 345 13.37 7.10 -23.96
C SER A 345 12.11 6.44 -23.40
N ALA A 346 11.85 6.61 -22.09
CA ALA A 346 10.63 6.15 -21.44
C ALA A 346 9.38 6.86 -21.99
N ALA A 347 9.45 8.18 -22.21
CA ALA A 347 8.34 8.95 -22.78
C ALA A 347 8.00 8.52 -24.22
N GLN A 348 9.00 8.18 -25.04
CA GLN A 348 8.75 7.61 -26.38
C GLN A 348 8.13 6.21 -26.28
N TRP A 349 8.76 5.30 -25.52
CA TRP A 349 8.25 3.94 -25.29
C TRP A 349 6.82 3.93 -24.73
N SER A 350 6.43 4.93 -23.94
CA SER A 350 5.07 5.05 -23.42
C SER A 350 4.04 5.54 -24.45
N LYS A 351 4.45 6.24 -25.51
CA LYS A 351 3.59 6.52 -26.68
C LYS A 351 3.39 5.26 -27.51
N ASP A 352 4.48 4.57 -27.84
CA ASP A 352 4.45 3.30 -28.58
C ASP A 352 3.61 2.24 -27.83
N ARG A 353 3.67 2.24 -26.49
CA ARG A 353 2.84 1.42 -25.60
C ARG A 353 1.38 1.88 -25.54
N ALA A 354 1.06 3.16 -25.70
CA ALA A 354 -0.31 3.64 -25.78
C ALA A 354 -0.99 3.18 -27.09
N GLU A 355 -0.30 3.29 -28.22
CA GLU A 355 -0.75 2.74 -29.51
C GLU A 355 -0.89 1.20 -29.44
N SER A 356 0.04 0.53 -28.75
CA SER A 356 -0.05 -0.91 -28.47
C SER A 356 -1.22 -1.28 -27.54
N ARG A 357 -1.60 -0.42 -26.58
CA ARG A 357 -2.78 -0.61 -25.72
C ARG A 357 -4.08 -0.50 -26.53
N LEU A 358 -4.20 0.48 -27.43
CA LEU A 358 -5.31 0.61 -28.38
C LEU A 358 -5.47 -0.64 -29.26
N ASN A 359 -4.37 -1.12 -29.85
CA ASN A 359 -4.38 -2.36 -30.64
C ASN A 359 -4.73 -3.61 -29.79
N GLY A 360 -4.26 -3.67 -28.55
CA GLY A 360 -4.60 -4.74 -27.60
C GLY A 360 -6.07 -4.78 -27.22
N GLN A 361 -6.68 -3.62 -26.96
CA GLN A 361 -8.12 -3.49 -26.66
C GLN A 361 -8.98 -3.94 -27.85
N THR A 362 -8.60 -3.56 -29.08
CA THR A 362 -9.30 -3.94 -30.34
C THR A 362 -9.22 -5.44 -30.69
N LEU A 363 -8.28 -6.18 -30.08
CA LEU A 363 -8.26 -7.65 -30.10
C LEU A 363 -9.01 -8.26 -28.91
N SER A 364 -8.94 -7.64 -27.72
CA SER A 364 -9.65 -8.09 -26.52
C SER A 364 -11.17 -8.02 -26.66
N SER A 365 -11.71 -7.11 -27.47
CA SER A 365 -13.16 -6.97 -27.73
C SER A 365 -13.81 -8.20 -28.36
N SER A 366 -13.01 -9.11 -28.93
CA SER A 366 -13.48 -10.39 -29.51
C SER A 366 -13.61 -11.54 -28.48
N PHE A 367 -13.41 -11.25 -27.19
CA PHE A 367 -13.45 -12.22 -26.09
C PHE A 367 -14.30 -11.70 -24.92
N PHE A 368 -14.99 -12.59 -24.21
CA PHE A 368 -15.71 -12.24 -22.99
C PHE A 368 -14.95 -12.70 -21.73
N PRO A 369 -14.71 -11.81 -20.75
CA PRO A 369 -14.49 -12.20 -19.36
C PRO A 369 -15.84 -12.42 -18.66
N LEU A 370 -16.17 -13.66 -18.28
CA LEU A 370 -17.30 -13.94 -17.38
C LEU A 370 -16.78 -14.07 -15.93
N GLY A 371 -16.38 -12.94 -15.34
CA GLY A 371 -15.85 -12.89 -13.97
C GLY A 371 -14.67 -13.85 -13.74
N ASN A 372 -14.70 -14.61 -12.64
CA ASN A 372 -13.68 -15.61 -12.29
C ASN A 372 -13.69 -16.90 -13.15
N THR A 373 -14.28 -16.88 -14.35
CA THR A 373 -14.32 -18.05 -15.25
C THR A 373 -13.42 -17.92 -16.48
N LYS A 374 -13.17 -19.08 -17.11
CA LYS A 374 -12.30 -19.32 -18.26
C LYS A 374 -12.64 -18.34 -19.43
N PRO A 375 -11.85 -17.40 -19.99
CA PRO A 375 -12.36 -16.51 -21.06
C PRO A 375 -12.74 -17.27 -22.34
N VAL A 376 -13.83 -16.85 -22.99
CA VAL A 376 -14.38 -17.51 -24.20
C VAL A 376 -14.20 -16.63 -25.44
N CYS A 377 -13.81 -17.24 -26.57
CA CYS A 377 -13.71 -16.56 -27.86
C CYS A 377 -15.07 -16.44 -28.55
N LEU A 378 -15.47 -15.24 -28.97
CA LEU A 378 -16.74 -15.01 -29.66
C LEU A 378 -16.80 -15.56 -31.10
N MET A 379 -15.68 -16.02 -31.67
CA MET A 379 -15.62 -16.50 -33.07
C MET A 379 -15.66 -18.02 -33.21
N CYS A 380 -15.40 -18.77 -32.14
CA CYS A 380 -15.42 -20.25 -32.14
C CYS A 380 -16.00 -20.88 -30.86
N SER A 381 -16.38 -20.06 -29.87
CA SER A 381 -16.84 -20.50 -28.54
C SER A 381 -15.83 -21.33 -27.73
N GLU A 382 -14.57 -21.45 -28.18
CA GLU A 382 -13.52 -22.12 -27.43
C GLU A 382 -13.04 -21.28 -26.22
N THR A 383 -12.73 -21.97 -25.13
CA THR A 383 -12.18 -21.36 -23.91
C THR A 383 -10.66 -21.22 -24.00
N VAL A 384 -10.15 -19.99 -23.86
CA VAL A 384 -8.72 -19.71 -23.72
C VAL A 384 -8.33 -19.79 -22.24
N ALA A 385 -7.15 -20.33 -21.91
CA ALA A 385 -6.78 -20.59 -20.51
C ALA A 385 -6.70 -19.31 -19.62
N LEU A 386 -6.22 -18.19 -20.16
CA LEU A 386 -6.09 -16.89 -19.48
C LEU A 386 -6.10 -15.74 -20.51
N ILE A 387 -6.66 -14.58 -20.15
CA ILE A 387 -6.54 -13.33 -20.93
C ILE A 387 -5.14 -12.73 -20.78
N LYS A 388 -4.14 -13.41 -21.33
CA LYS A 388 -2.78 -12.88 -21.53
C LYS A 388 -2.57 -12.63 -23.01
N SER A 389 -1.96 -11.50 -23.37
CA SER A 389 -1.76 -11.07 -24.77
C SER A 389 -1.15 -12.17 -25.65
N ALA A 390 -0.14 -12.89 -25.16
CA ALA A 390 0.48 -14.02 -25.87
C ALA A 390 -0.47 -15.22 -26.09
N ASN A 391 -1.40 -15.49 -25.17
CA ASN A 391 -2.39 -16.57 -25.32
C ASN A 391 -3.50 -16.18 -26.29
N VAL A 392 -4.02 -14.96 -26.16
CA VAL A 392 -5.01 -14.39 -27.08
C VAL A 392 -4.45 -14.33 -28.50
N LYS A 393 -3.21 -13.82 -28.67
CA LYS A 393 -2.50 -13.78 -29.95
C LYS A 393 -2.32 -15.18 -30.55
N ARG A 394 -1.79 -16.15 -29.80
CA ARG A 394 -1.60 -17.54 -30.27
C ARG A 394 -2.90 -18.18 -30.74
N HIS A 395 -3.99 -18.02 -29.98
CA HIS A 395 -5.31 -18.52 -30.37
C HIS A 395 -5.82 -17.82 -31.64
N TYR A 396 -5.68 -16.49 -31.74
CA TYR A 396 -6.09 -15.73 -32.92
C TYR A 396 -5.29 -16.13 -34.18
N GLU A 397 -3.97 -16.30 -34.07
CA GLU A 397 -3.08 -16.68 -35.18
C GLU A 397 -3.24 -18.12 -35.65
N THR A 398 -3.76 -19.03 -34.79
CA THR A 398 -3.99 -20.44 -35.13
C THR A 398 -5.42 -20.74 -35.58
N LYS A 399 -6.43 -20.09 -34.98
CA LYS A 399 -7.86 -20.34 -35.26
C LYS A 399 -8.50 -19.31 -36.18
N HIS A 400 -8.00 -18.07 -36.18
CA HIS A 400 -8.71 -16.91 -36.76
C HIS A 400 -7.83 -16.01 -37.65
N LYS A 401 -6.69 -16.53 -38.15
CA LYS A 401 -5.74 -15.79 -39.02
C LYS A 401 -6.40 -15.10 -40.21
N VAL A 402 -7.36 -15.77 -40.86
CA VAL A 402 -8.11 -15.26 -42.02
C VAL A 402 -9.09 -14.13 -41.63
N PHE A 403 -9.59 -14.10 -40.39
CA PHE A 403 -10.56 -13.09 -39.94
C PHE A 403 -9.99 -11.67 -40.04
N HIS A 404 -8.69 -11.47 -39.81
CA HIS A 404 -8.04 -10.17 -39.98
C HIS A 404 -7.98 -9.72 -41.45
N GLN A 405 -7.97 -10.65 -42.40
CA GLN A 405 -7.96 -10.36 -43.84
C GLN A 405 -9.36 -9.94 -44.31
N THR A 406 -10.42 -10.55 -43.76
CA THR A 406 -11.83 -10.21 -44.07
C THR A 406 -12.35 -9.01 -43.27
N TYR A 407 -11.90 -8.83 -42.03
CA TYR A 407 -12.34 -7.77 -41.11
C TYR A 407 -11.12 -7.05 -40.49
N PRO A 408 -10.52 -6.09 -41.22
CA PRO A 408 -9.34 -5.34 -40.79
C PRO A 408 -9.53 -4.63 -39.45
N LEU A 409 -8.44 -4.45 -38.70
CA LEU A 409 -8.42 -3.65 -37.47
C LEU A 409 -8.92 -2.23 -37.74
N MET A 410 -9.60 -1.64 -36.75
CA MET A 410 -10.22 -0.30 -36.82
C MET A 410 -11.26 -0.09 -37.95
N SER A 411 -11.67 -1.14 -38.68
CA SER A 411 -12.74 -1.03 -39.68
C SER A 411 -14.14 -1.14 -39.06
N GLU A 412 -15.07 -0.33 -39.55
CA GLU A 412 -16.48 -0.35 -39.13
C GLU A 412 -17.13 -1.74 -39.33
N LEU A 413 -16.79 -2.42 -40.43
CA LEU A 413 -17.19 -3.80 -40.71
C LEU A 413 -16.78 -4.78 -39.59
N ARG A 414 -15.60 -4.58 -38.99
CA ARG A 414 -15.13 -5.39 -37.86
C ARG A 414 -15.91 -5.09 -36.59
N SER A 415 -16.18 -3.82 -36.30
CA SER A 415 -16.99 -3.39 -35.15
C SER A 415 -18.39 -4.01 -35.20
N GLN A 416 -19.08 -3.88 -36.34
CA GLN A 416 -20.40 -4.48 -36.57
C GLN A 416 -20.37 -6.00 -36.45
N LYS A 417 -19.34 -6.66 -36.99
CA LYS A 417 -19.22 -8.12 -36.89
C LYS A 417 -19.02 -8.59 -35.45
N ILE A 418 -18.18 -7.92 -34.65
CA ILE A 418 -17.97 -8.25 -33.23
C ILE A 418 -19.27 -8.06 -32.43
N SER A 419 -20.01 -6.97 -32.64
CA SER A 419 -21.32 -6.73 -32.01
C SER A 419 -22.33 -7.83 -32.34
N SER A 420 -22.37 -8.34 -33.58
CA SER A 420 -23.25 -9.45 -33.95
C SER A 420 -22.93 -10.75 -33.21
N LEU A 421 -21.64 -11.07 -33.02
CA LEU A 421 -21.20 -12.26 -32.31
C LEU A 421 -21.47 -12.16 -30.80
N ARG A 422 -21.33 -10.96 -30.22
CA ARG A 422 -21.72 -10.68 -28.82
C ARG A 422 -23.21 -10.98 -28.59
N ALA A 423 -24.09 -10.42 -29.41
CA ALA A 423 -25.54 -10.61 -29.26
C ALA A 423 -25.95 -12.09 -29.40
N GLN A 424 -25.34 -12.83 -30.35
CA GLN A 424 -25.57 -14.26 -30.53
C GLN A 424 -25.12 -15.08 -29.30
N TYR A 425 -23.97 -14.75 -28.71
CA TYR A 425 -23.46 -15.42 -27.50
C TYR A 425 -24.33 -15.13 -26.26
N GLU A 426 -24.73 -13.87 -26.05
CA GLU A 426 -25.65 -13.48 -24.98
C GLU A 426 -27.00 -14.20 -25.08
N GLN A 427 -27.55 -14.34 -26.29
CA GLN A 427 -28.78 -15.10 -26.52
C GLN A 427 -28.61 -16.60 -26.17
N SER A 428 -27.46 -17.20 -26.50
CA SER A 428 -27.19 -18.62 -26.23
C SER A 428 -26.99 -18.94 -24.74
N THR A 429 -26.45 -18.01 -23.95
CA THR A 429 -26.11 -18.21 -22.54
C THR A 429 -27.22 -17.80 -21.57
N ARG A 430 -28.26 -17.08 -22.07
CA ARG A 430 -29.29 -16.40 -21.29
C ARG A 430 -29.94 -17.22 -20.16
N ILE A 431 -30.26 -18.49 -20.42
CA ILE A 431 -30.92 -19.37 -19.43
C ILE A 431 -29.99 -19.64 -18.24
N LEU A 432 -28.72 -19.99 -18.52
CA LEU A 432 -27.73 -20.34 -17.49
C LEU A 432 -27.45 -19.13 -16.57
N THR A 433 -27.25 -17.96 -17.18
CA THR A 433 -27.04 -16.69 -16.46
C THR A 433 -28.25 -16.28 -15.61
N HIS A 434 -29.47 -16.50 -16.10
CA HIS A 434 -30.69 -16.21 -15.33
C HIS A 434 -30.83 -17.12 -14.09
N SER A 435 -30.55 -18.42 -14.22
CA SER A 435 -30.60 -19.35 -13.09
C SER A 435 -29.49 -19.10 -12.07
N LEU A 436 -28.25 -18.80 -12.52
CA LEU A 436 -27.15 -18.46 -11.63
C LEU A 436 -27.42 -17.17 -10.84
N THR A 437 -27.94 -16.12 -11.49
CA THR A 437 -28.30 -14.87 -10.79
C THR A 437 -29.50 -15.05 -9.85
N ALA A 438 -30.41 -15.99 -10.09
CA ALA A 438 -31.45 -16.34 -9.12
C ALA A 438 -30.84 -16.99 -7.85
N GLN A 439 -29.94 -17.96 -8.01
CA GLN A 439 -29.27 -18.62 -6.88
C GLN A 439 -28.37 -17.66 -6.08
N GLN A 440 -27.65 -16.75 -6.75
CA GLN A 440 -26.86 -15.70 -6.09
C GLN A 440 -27.72 -14.84 -5.16
N ARG A 441 -28.87 -14.35 -5.65
CA ARG A 441 -29.83 -13.54 -4.85
C ARG A 441 -30.47 -14.35 -3.71
N ALA A 442 -30.65 -15.66 -3.85
CA ALA A 442 -31.09 -16.53 -2.76
C ALA A 442 -30.00 -16.70 -1.68
N ASN A 443 -28.74 -16.87 -2.07
CA ASN A 443 -27.60 -16.95 -1.15
C ASN A 443 -27.39 -15.63 -0.40
N GLU A 444 -27.46 -14.49 -1.10
CA GLU A 444 -27.35 -13.13 -0.56
C GLU A 444 -28.39 -12.85 0.54
N ARG A 445 -29.67 -13.19 0.30
CA ARG A 445 -30.73 -13.11 1.33
C ARG A 445 -30.40 -13.96 2.56
N SER A 446 -29.95 -15.19 2.35
CA SER A 446 -29.64 -16.10 3.44
C SER A 446 -28.40 -15.67 4.24
N LEU A 447 -27.40 -15.05 3.60
CA LEU A 447 -26.26 -14.41 4.30
C LEU A 447 -26.77 -13.28 5.20
N ARG A 448 -27.62 -12.37 4.70
CA ARG A 448 -28.20 -11.29 5.51
C ARG A 448 -28.98 -11.80 6.74
N VAL A 449 -29.80 -12.85 6.59
CA VAL A 449 -30.51 -13.42 7.76
C VAL A 449 -29.54 -14.10 8.73
N THR A 450 -28.53 -14.82 8.23
CA THR A 450 -27.52 -15.46 9.09
C THR A 450 -26.74 -14.42 9.91
N TRP A 451 -26.37 -13.30 9.28
CA TRP A 451 -25.75 -12.15 9.97
C TRP A 451 -26.63 -11.61 11.10
N ILE A 452 -27.92 -11.38 10.84
CA ILE A 452 -28.89 -10.89 11.85
C ILE A 452 -29.03 -11.88 13.01
N LEU A 453 -29.08 -13.20 12.74
CA LEU A 453 -29.11 -14.23 13.78
C LEU A 453 -27.85 -14.20 14.64
N GLY A 454 -26.66 -14.07 14.04
CA GLY A 454 -25.39 -13.93 14.76
C GLY A 454 -25.34 -12.69 15.66
N GLN A 455 -25.73 -11.53 15.13
CA GLN A 455 -25.80 -10.26 15.88
C GLN A 455 -26.73 -10.36 17.10
N HIS A 456 -27.84 -11.08 17.00
CA HIS A 456 -28.76 -11.33 18.12
C HIS A 456 -28.44 -12.61 18.93
N LYS A 457 -27.26 -13.21 18.74
CA LYS A 457 -26.77 -14.42 19.44
C LYS A 457 -27.78 -15.58 19.40
N LYS A 458 -28.44 -15.78 18.25
CA LYS A 458 -29.47 -16.81 18.04
C LYS A 458 -28.91 -18.12 17.49
N PRO A 459 -29.42 -19.29 17.91
CA PRO A 459 -28.98 -20.58 17.40
C PRO A 459 -29.33 -20.74 15.91
N PHE A 460 -28.52 -21.52 15.19
CA PHE A 460 -28.67 -21.72 13.74
C PHE A 460 -30.03 -22.32 13.31
N THR A 461 -30.75 -22.96 14.24
CA THR A 461 -32.13 -23.44 14.07
C THR A 461 -33.14 -22.35 13.76
N ASP A 462 -32.93 -21.14 14.29
CA ASP A 462 -33.87 -20.02 14.16
C ASP A 462 -33.96 -19.49 12.72
N GLY A 463 -33.01 -19.88 11.85
CA GLY A 463 -33.12 -19.69 10.39
C GLY A 463 -34.31 -20.42 9.76
N GLY A 464 -34.71 -21.58 10.32
CA GLY A 464 -35.95 -22.26 9.93
C GLY A 464 -37.18 -21.46 10.35
N VAL A 465 -37.24 -21.09 11.63
CA VAL A 465 -38.35 -20.31 12.22
C VAL A 465 -38.54 -18.97 11.50
N ALA A 466 -37.46 -18.23 11.24
CA ALA A 466 -37.52 -16.98 10.48
C ALA A 466 -38.08 -17.15 9.06
N LYS A 467 -37.77 -18.27 8.40
CA LYS A 467 -38.31 -18.61 7.08
C LYS A 467 -39.80 -18.97 7.12
N GLU A 468 -40.24 -19.65 8.17
CA GLU A 468 -41.66 -19.95 8.42
C GLU A 468 -42.45 -18.66 8.70
N CYS A 469 -41.96 -17.79 9.59
CA CYS A 469 -42.57 -16.48 9.86
C CYS A 469 -42.68 -15.60 8.60
N MET A 470 -41.62 -15.52 7.79
CA MET A 470 -41.66 -14.79 6.51
C MET A 470 -42.69 -15.40 5.53
N SER A 471 -42.83 -16.73 5.51
CA SER A 471 -43.80 -17.41 4.64
C SER A 471 -45.23 -17.11 5.09
N ALA A 472 -45.55 -17.26 6.38
CA ALA A 472 -46.88 -16.97 6.92
C ALA A 472 -47.31 -15.50 6.72
N ALA A 473 -46.37 -14.56 6.86
CA ALA A 473 -46.60 -13.15 6.57
C ALA A 473 -46.87 -12.91 5.07
N ALA A 474 -46.04 -13.48 4.18
CA ALA A 474 -46.23 -13.37 2.73
C ALA A 474 -47.54 -14.01 2.25
N GLU A 475 -47.96 -15.12 2.86
CA GLU A 475 -49.22 -15.79 2.54
C GLU A 475 -50.46 -15.04 3.02
N THR A 476 -50.33 -14.12 3.99
CA THR A 476 -51.42 -13.33 4.56
C THR A 476 -51.52 -11.93 3.94
N LEU A 477 -50.39 -11.33 3.57
CA LEU A 477 -50.31 -9.94 3.08
C LEU A 477 -50.43 -9.79 1.56
N LEU A 478 -50.35 -10.88 0.78
CA LEU A 478 -50.33 -10.85 -0.68
C LEU A 478 -51.36 -11.79 -1.29
N GLU A 479 -51.82 -11.45 -2.50
CA GLU A 479 -52.77 -12.25 -3.27
C GLU A 479 -52.26 -12.56 -4.69
N GLY A 480 -52.83 -13.59 -5.31
CA GLY A 480 -52.53 -14.01 -6.69
C GLY A 480 -51.04 -14.27 -6.95
N LYS A 481 -50.59 -13.93 -8.17
CA LYS A 481 -49.23 -14.26 -8.64
C LYS A 481 -48.10 -13.65 -7.79
N GLN A 482 -48.35 -12.53 -7.10
CA GLN A 482 -47.32 -11.90 -6.25
C GLN A 482 -47.04 -12.74 -4.99
N LYS A 483 -48.08 -13.36 -4.42
CA LYS A 483 -47.95 -14.34 -3.33
C LYS A 483 -47.15 -15.55 -3.78
N GLU A 484 -47.52 -16.16 -4.92
CA GLU A 484 -46.81 -17.32 -5.48
C GLU A 484 -45.32 -17.02 -5.71
N GLU A 485 -45.01 -15.92 -6.41
CA GLU A 485 -43.64 -15.55 -6.75
C GLU A 485 -42.79 -15.21 -5.50
N LEU A 486 -43.37 -14.59 -4.47
CA LEU A 486 -42.64 -14.32 -3.22
C LEU A 486 -42.46 -15.58 -2.37
N CYS A 487 -43.51 -16.39 -2.20
CA CYS A 487 -43.41 -17.63 -1.43
C CYS A 487 -42.38 -18.58 -2.03
N ASP A 488 -42.29 -18.70 -3.36
CA ASP A 488 -41.28 -19.53 -4.00
C ASP A 488 -39.86 -18.95 -3.86
N LYS A 489 -39.69 -17.62 -3.92
CA LYS A 489 -38.43 -16.93 -3.58
C LYS A 489 -37.99 -17.18 -2.13
N ILE A 490 -38.93 -17.27 -1.18
CA ILE A 490 -38.66 -17.61 0.23
C ILE A 490 -38.30 -19.11 0.35
N LYS A 491 -39.09 -20.01 -0.25
CA LYS A 491 -38.82 -21.46 -0.27
C LYS A 491 -37.44 -21.80 -0.85
N GLN A 492 -37.00 -21.12 -1.91
CA GLN A 492 -35.68 -21.27 -2.52
C GLN A 492 -34.52 -20.71 -1.68
N THR A 493 -34.78 -19.89 -0.65
CA THR A 493 -33.73 -19.30 0.20
C THR A 493 -33.20 -20.35 1.20
N PRO A 494 -31.89 -20.68 1.22
CA PRO A 494 -31.35 -21.85 1.92
C PRO A 494 -31.04 -21.58 3.41
N MET A 495 -32.04 -21.77 4.28
CA MET A 495 -32.02 -21.34 5.69
C MET A 495 -32.10 -22.48 6.73
N SER A 496 -31.74 -23.72 6.35
CA SER A 496 -31.60 -24.81 7.34
C SER A 496 -30.44 -24.52 8.31
N ALA A 497 -30.43 -25.14 9.50
CA ALA A 497 -29.33 -24.97 10.47
C ALA A 497 -27.95 -25.22 9.83
N SER A 498 -27.78 -26.33 9.11
CA SER A 498 -26.54 -26.63 8.35
C SER A 498 -26.19 -25.60 7.26
N SER A 499 -27.18 -24.89 6.73
CA SER A 499 -26.99 -23.79 5.78
C SER A 499 -26.71 -22.45 6.46
N ALA A 500 -27.08 -22.28 7.73
CA ALA A 500 -26.76 -21.12 8.54
C ALA A 500 -25.35 -21.26 9.16
N THR A 501 -24.99 -22.42 9.70
CA THR A 501 -23.62 -22.69 10.21
C THR A 501 -22.55 -22.38 9.16
N LYS A 502 -22.67 -22.96 7.95
CA LYS A 502 -21.74 -22.69 6.84
C LYS A 502 -21.68 -21.23 6.40
N LYS A 503 -22.77 -20.48 6.57
CA LYS A 503 -22.77 -19.03 6.28
C LYS A 503 -22.19 -18.22 7.43
N SER A 504 -22.34 -18.67 8.68
CA SER A 504 -21.66 -18.11 9.83
C SER A 504 -20.14 -18.29 9.68
N GLU A 505 -19.67 -19.48 9.32
CA GLU A 505 -18.26 -19.76 9.00
C GLU A 505 -17.72 -18.80 7.93
N MET A 506 -18.43 -18.63 6.81
CA MET A 506 -18.06 -17.67 5.76
C MET A 506 -18.04 -16.21 6.24
N LEU A 507 -19.03 -15.78 7.00
CA LEU A 507 -19.11 -14.42 7.54
C LEU A 507 -18.01 -14.16 8.59
N THR A 508 -17.70 -15.15 9.43
CA THR A 508 -16.57 -15.09 10.38
C THR A 508 -15.25 -15.01 9.63
N GLN A 509 -15.04 -15.80 8.57
CA GLN A 509 -13.81 -15.73 7.78
C GLN A 509 -13.64 -14.37 7.08
N ASP A 510 -14.73 -13.78 6.57
CA ASP A 510 -14.73 -12.47 5.93
C ASP A 510 -14.43 -11.33 6.94
N VAL A 511 -15.06 -11.36 8.12
CA VAL A 511 -14.77 -10.42 9.22
C VAL A 511 -13.34 -10.55 9.73
N LEU A 512 -12.84 -11.78 9.89
CA LEU A 512 -11.44 -12.01 10.30
C LEU A 512 -10.47 -11.47 9.25
N ALA A 513 -10.71 -11.69 7.95
CA ALA A 513 -9.85 -11.14 6.90
C ALA A 513 -9.84 -9.60 6.87
N GLN A 514 -11.01 -8.95 7.04
CA GLN A 514 -11.08 -7.50 7.19
C GLN A 514 -10.32 -6.99 8.42
N LEU A 515 -10.35 -7.75 9.53
CA LEU A 515 -9.60 -7.45 10.75
C LEU A 515 -8.08 -7.63 10.53
N ASP A 516 -7.63 -8.67 9.83
CA ASP A 516 -6.21 -8.88 9.47
C ASP A 516 -5.67 -7.77 8.58
N GLU A 517 -6.43 -7.31 7.57
CA GLU A 517 -6.02 -6.18 6.72
C GLU A 517 -5.98 -4.83 7.48
N ALA A 518 -6.79 -4.69 8.53
CA ALA A 518 -6.85 -3.47 9.33
C ALA A 518 -5.78 -3.42 10.45
N ILE A 519 -5.39 -4.55 11.04
CA ILE A 519 -4.35 -4.64 12.06
C ILE A 519 -3.00 -4.22 11.47
N HIS A 520 -2.35 -3.26 12.13
CA HIS A 520 -0.98 -2.82 11.81
C HIS A 520 -0.20 -2.71 13.12
N LYS A 521 -0.24 -1.54 13.76
CA LYS A 521 0.20 -1.37 15.14
C LYS A 521 -0.98 -1.67 16.06
N HIS A 522 -0.77 -2.60 16.98
CA HIS A 522 -1.80 -3.10 17.86
C HIS A 522 -1.26 -3.34 19.27
N VAL A 523 -2.18 -3.50 20.22
CA VAL A 523 -1.92 -3.97 21.59
C VAL A 523 -2.89 -5.12 21.85
N LEU A 524 -2.40 -6.19 22.47
CA LEU A 524 -3.21 -7.34 22.84
C LEU A 524 -3.66 -7.22 24.29
N ALA A 525 -4.91 -7.61 24.55
CA ALA A 525 -5.41 -7.93 25.88
C ALA A 525 -5.90 -9.37 25.85
N VAL A 526 -5.73 -10.11 26.94
CA VAL A 526 -6.15 -11.51 27.04
C VAL A 526 -6.95 -11.76 28.30
N ASP A 527 -7.92 -12.66 28.19
CA ASP A 527 -8.81 -13.07 29.26
C ASP A 527 -8.97 -14.60 29.26
N GLU A 528 -9.19 -15.19 30.42
CA GLU A 528 -9.31 -16.64 30.60
C GLU A 528 -10.70 -16.97 31.15
N SER A 529 -11.43 -17.81 30.44
CA SER A 529 -12.79 -18.22 30.78
C SER A 529 -12.93 -19.72 30.61
N THR A 530 -13.91 -20.36 31.26
CA THR A 530 -14.25 -21.76 30.97
C THR A 530 -15.47 -21.88 30.06
N ASP A 531 -15.48 -22.92 29.21
CA ASP A 531 -16.66 -23.27 28.44
C ASP A 531 -17.69 -24.08 29.27
N VAL A 532 -18.84 -24.39 28.66
CA VAL A 532 -19.94 -25.14 29.32
C VAL A 532 -19.59 -26.60 29.66
N SER A 533 -18.39 -27.07 29.32
CA SER A 533 -17.82 -28.37 29.68
C SER A 533 -16.61 -28.25 30.62
N ASP A 534 -16.39 -27.06 31.19
CA ASP A 534 -15.30 -26.70 32.13
C ASP A 534 -13.88 -26.75 31.53
N ASN A 535 -13.73 -26.68 30.21
CA ASN A 535 -12.41 -26.50 29.59
C ASN A 535 -12.01 -25.02 29.59
N ALA A 536 -10.74 -24.72 29.88
CA ALA A 536 -10.21 -23.37 29.79
C ALA A 536 -10.09 -22.89 28.33
N GLN A 537 -10.54 -21.67 28.08
CA GLN A 537 -10.58 -20.98 26.80
C GLN A 537 -9.88 -19.63 26.96
N LEU A 538 -8.83 -19.40 26.17
CA LEU A 538 -8.13 -18.12 26.10
C LEU A 538 -8.81 -17.23 25.07
N LEU A 539 -9.37 -16.11 25.51
CA LEU A 539 -9.88 -15.05 24.65
C LEU A 539 -8.75 -14.03 24.39
N VAL A 540 -8.50 -13.73 23.13
CA VAL A 540 -7.51 -12.73 22.71
C VAL A 540 -8.23 -11.56 22.05
N TYR A 541 -8.08 -10.38 22.64
CA TYR A 541 -8.61 -9.11 22.16
C TYR A 541 -7.49 -8.27 21.56
N VAL A 542 -7.82 -7.46 20.55
CA VAL A 542 -6.87 -6.61 19.84
C VAL A 542 -7.37 -5.18 19.77
N ARG A 543 -6.56 -4.24 20.28
CA ARG A 543 -6.77 -2.79 20.17
C ARG A 543 -5.83 -2.23 19.12
N PHE A 544 -6.36 -1.59 18.09
CA PHE A 544 -5.58 -1.04 16.98
C PHE A 544 -6.16 0.30 16.50
N PHE A 545 -5.38 1.08 15.76
CA PHE A 545 -5.86 2.33 15.15
C PHE A 545 -6.32 2.07 13.72
N ASN A 546 -7.62 2.15 13.47
CA ASN A 546 -8.19 1.95 12.14
C ASN A 546 -7.95 3.21 11.29
N GLN A 547 -7.12 3.09 10.25
CA GLN A 547 -6.68 4.23 9.43
C GLN A 547 -7.81 4.84 8.57
N GLU A 548 -8.83 4.06 8.21
CA GLU A 548 -9.96 4.52 7.39
C GLU A 548 -10.96 5.32 8.23
N LYS A 549 -11.35 4.76 9.38
CA LYS A 549 -12.27 5.39 10.35
C LYS A 549 -11.63 6.50 11.17
N LYS A 550 -10.29 6.48 11.30
CA LYS A 550 -9.46 7.39 12.12
C LYS A 550 -9.72 7.33 13.62
N GLU A 551 -10.14 6.17 14.11
CA GLU A 551 -10.45 5.90 15.51
C GLU A 551 -9.65 4.69 16.04
N PHE A 552 -9.57 4.55 17.36
CA PHE A 552 -9.13 3.29 17.96
C PHE A 552 -10.30 2.30 17.94
N CYS A 553 -10.08 1.13 17.35
CA CYS A 553 -11.01 0.01 17.40
C CYS A 553 -10.48 -1.05 18.39
N GLU A 554 -11.42 -1.75 19.03
CA GLU A 554 -11.19 -2.92 19.86
C GLU A 554 -12.07 -4.05 19.32
N ASP A 555 -11.48 -5.22 19.08
CA ASP A 555 -12.17 -6.38 18.51
C ASP A 555 -11.58 -7.70 19.06
N VAL A 556 -12.24 -8.82 18.78
CA VAL A 556 -11.78 -10.15 19.17
C VAL A 556 -10.83 -10.70 18.11
N LEU A 557 -9.56 -10.88 18.47
CA LEU A 557 -8.56 -11.54 17.61
C LEU A 557 -8.84 -13.05 17.47
N GLY A 558 -9.35 -13.68 18.53
CA GLY A 558 -9.77 -15.07 18.51
C GLY A 558 -10.07 -15.63 19.88
N VAL A 559 -10.52 -16.88 19.89
CA VAL A 559 -10.64 -17.73 21.08
C VAL A 559 -9.94 -19.04 20.77
N THR A 560 -9.17 -19.57 21.71
CA THR A 560 -8.51 -20.89 21.57
C THR A 560 -8.59 -21.67 22.89
N PRO A 561 -8.86 -22.99 22.85
CA PRO A 561 -8.79 -23.81 24.05
C PRO A 561 -7.34 -23.90 24.56
N LEU A 562 -7.20 -24.08 25.87
CA LEU A 562 -5.92 -24.41 26.53
C LEU A 562 -5.95 -25.90 26.92
N GLU A 563 -5.28 -26.74 26.12
CA GLU A 563 -5.37 -28.21 26.23
C GLU A 563 -4.59 -28.81 27.43
N THR A 564 -3.70 -28.03 28.07
CA THR A 564 -2.70 -28.53 29.03
C THR A 564 -2.82 -27.90 30.42
N SER A 565 -2.51 -26.61 30.52
CA SER A 565 -2.60 -25.83 31.74
C SER A 565 -2.72 -24.33 31.44
N THR A 566 -3.05 -23.55 32.47
CA THR A 566 -3.30 -22.11 32.40
C THR A 566 -2.08 -21.30 32.86
N ARG A 567 -0.86 -21.80 32.58
CA ARG A 567 0.38 -21.14 32.98
C ARG A 567 0.73 -20.07 31.93
N GLY A 568 1.45 -19.02 32.33
CA GLY A 568 1.87 -17.96 31.40
C GLY A 568 2.68 -18.45 30.18
N GLU A 569 3.32 -19.62 30.30
CA GLU A 569 3.99 -20.32 29.20
C GLU A 569 2.99 -20.90 28.19
N ASP A 570 1.96 -21.64 28.64
CA ASP A 570 0.89 -22.18 27.78
C ASP A 570 0.16 -21.03 27.06
N ILE A 571 -0.19 -19.96 27.80
CA ILE A 571 -0.86 -18.76 27.28
C ILE A 571 0.00 -18.06 26.23
N TYR A 572 1.30 -17.85 26.49
CA TYR A 572 2.22 -17.25 25.52
C TYR A 572 2.34 -18.08 24.24
N LEU A 573 2.42 -19.41 24.36
CA LEU A 573 2.48 -20.32 23.21
C LEU A 573 1.20 -20.25 22.37
N ALA A 574 0.02 -20.24 23.01
CA ALA A 574 -1.27 -20.12 22.35
C ALA A 574 -1.45 -18.79 21.61
N ILE A 575 -1.08 -17.66 22.23
CA ILE A 575 -1.08 -16.33 21.59
C ILE A 575 -0.16 -16.32 20.36
N ARG A 576 1.09 -16.78 20.54
CA ARG A 576 2.09 -16.80 19.47
C ARG A 576 1.66 -17.68 18.30
N GLU A 577 1.03 -18.83 18.56
CA GLU A 577 0.49 -19.69 17.50
C GLU A 577 -0.71 -19.04 16.78
N MET A 578 -1.60 -18.36 17.51
CA MET A 578 -2.72 -17.61 16.91
C MET A 578 -2.22 -16.50 15.98
N LEU A 579 -1.27 -15.68 16.42
CA LEU A 579 -0.64 -14.61 15.62
C LEU A 579 0.07 -15.19 14.39
N THR A 580 0.84 -16.27 14.57
CA THR A 580 1.56 -16.95 13.47
C THR A 580 0.59 -17.52 12.43
N LYS A 581 -0.55 -18.10 12.84
CA LYS A 581 -1.61 -18.59 11.94
C LYS A 581 -2.27 -17.47 11.13
N ARG A 582 -2.39 -16.27 11.71
CA ARG A 582 -2.95 -15.07 11.05
C ARG A 582 -1.92 -14.27 10.24
N GLY A 583 -0.62 -14.54 10.42
CA GLY A 583 0.46 -13.80 9.76
C GLY A 583 0.75 -12.42 10.38
N ILE A 584 0.32 -12.21 11.63
CA ILE A 584 0.53 -10.97 12.39
C ILE A 584 1.90 -11.06 13.08
N GLU A 585 2.71 -10.00 12.98
CA GLU A 585 3.97 -9.91 13.73
C GLU A 585 3.69 -9.70 15.25
N PRO A 586 4.29 -10.51 16.15
CA PRO A 586 4.03 -10.48 17.59
C PRO A 586 4.82 -9.42 18.36
#